data_AF-A0A7V8YB59-F1
#
_entry.id   AF-A0A7V8YB59-F1
#
_cell.length_a   1.000
_cell.length_b   1.000
_cell.length_c   1.000
_cell.angle_alpha   90.00
_cell.angle_beta   90.00
_cell.angle_gamma   90.00
#
_symmetry.space_group_name_H-M   'P 1'
#
loop_
_entity.id
_entity.type
_entity.pdbx_description
1 polymer ?
#
loop_
_entity_poly.entity_id
_entity_poly.type
_entity_poly.pdbx_seq_one_letter_code
_entity_poly.pdbx_strand_id
1 'polypeptide(L)'
;MLGIRQRLMGRIRRFNRWWIDRLAPAEPPGPSTAPVERVVTRPAPAQQPVSITSEETPNPDARKFVANVRIVPSGSLSFSNRRAAADHPLGRELFEIDGVKSIFATGDFLTVTRDAGADWDRLTPAVEQQLTRILGERAA
;
A
#
# COMPACT_ATOMS: atom_id res chain seq x y z
N MET A 1 -31.48 -34.23 44.33
CA MET A 1 -31.15 -35.33 43.39
C MET A 1 -30.95 -34.75 42.01
N LEU A 2 -29.82 -35.09 41.37
CA LEU A 2 -29.44 -35.00 39.94
C LEU A 2 -29.76 -33.68 39.19
N GLY A 3 -28.77 -32.89 38.77
CA GLY A 3 -27.83 -33.23 37.68
C GLY A 3 -28.47 -32.79 36.35
N ILE A 4 -27.86 -32.02 35.43
CA ILE A 4 -26.59 -32.29 34.75
C ILE A 4 -26.41 -31.20 33.65
N ARG A 5 -25.24 -30.54 33.67
CA ARG A 5 -24.27 -30.29 32.57
C ARG A 5 -24.67 -29.53 31.28
N GLN A 6 -24.00 -28.37 31.13
CA GLN A 6 -23.06 -28.00 30.04
C GLN A 6 -23.47 -28.08 28.55
N ARG A 7 -23.17 -26.97 27.85
CA ARG A 7 -22.78 -26.76 26.41
C ARG A 7 -23.70 -25.72 25.75
N LEU A 8 -23.24 -24.76 24.96
CA LEU A 8 -21.93 -24.43 24.41
C LEU A 8 -22.01 -22.94 24.03
N MET A 9 -20.97 -22.16 24.34
CA MET A 9 -20.76 -20.84 23.75
C MET A 9 -20.31 -20.97 22.29
N GLY A 10 -20.67 -19.99 21.45
CA GLY A 10 -20.11 -19.81 20.11
C GLY A 10 -21.03 -18.99 19.21
N ARG A 11 -21.32 -17.74 19.57
CA ARG A 11 -20.64 -16.54 19.05
C ARG A 11 -20.81 -16.39 17.52
N ILE A 12 -21.90 -15.73 17.14
CA ILE A 12 -22.11 -15.15 15.80
C ILE A 12 -22.26 -13.62 15.96
N ARG A 13 -21.33 -12.91 15.32
CA ARG A 13 -21.36 -11.52 14.79
C ARG A 13 -21.77 -10.38 15.74
N ARG A 14 -20.77 -9.60 16.19
CA ARG A 14 -20.96 -8.21 16.68
C ARG A 14 -20.29 -7.24 15.71
N PHE A 15 -21.11 -6.59 14.88
CA PHE A 15 -20.80 -5.40 14.09
C PHE A 15 -21.58 -4.24 14.73
N ASN A 16 -20.88 -3.17 15.11
CA ASN A 16 -21.35 -1.85 15.56
C ASN A 16 -22.28 -1.72 16.79
N ARG A 17 -21.68 -1.33 17.95
CA ARG A 17 -22.35 -0.66 19.08
C ARG A 17 -21.36 0.11 19.98
N TRP A 18 -21.11 1.39 19.68
CA TRP A 18 -20.60 2.38 20.65
C TRP A 18 -21.23 3.75 20.33
N TRP A 19 -22.55 3.79 20.43
CA TRP A 19 -23.37 4.99 20.53
C TRP A 19 -24.13 4.79 21.85
N ILE A 20 -24.19 5.83 22.69
CA ILE A 20 -24.66 5.88 24.09
C ILE A 20 -23.60 5.43 25.10
N ASP A 21 -22.84 6.37 25.70
CA ASP A 21 -22.89 6.62 27.16
C ASP A 21 -22.03 7.80 27.69
N ARG A 22 -22.32 9.06 27.30
CA ARG A 22 -22.21 10.16 28.29
C ARG A 22 -22.89 11.45 27.86
N LEU A 23 -24.02 11.71 28.51
CA LEU A 23 -24.63 13.01 28.63
C LEU A 23 -23.78 13.87 29.60
N ALA A 24 -23.24 14.97 29.09
CA ALA A 24 -22.76 16.11 29.87
C ALA A 24 -23.18 17.41 29.13
N PRO A 25 -23.58 18.47 29.86
CA PRO A 25 -24.29 19.62 29.29
C PRO A 25 -23.40 20.53 28.44
N ALA A 26 -24.04 21.21 27.49
CA ALA A 26 -23.44 22.09 26.50
C ALA A 26 -22.74 23.32 27.11
N GLU A 27 -21.43 23.41 26.94
CA GLU A 27 -20.69 24.68 27.09
C GLU A 27 -20.81 25.49 25.78
N PRO A 28 -21.13 26.80 25.82
CA PRO A 28 -21.08 27.64 24.64
C PRO A 28 -19.61 27.82 24.20
N PRO A 29 -19.30 27.77 22.88
CA PRO A 29 -17.93 27.97 22.44
C PRO A 29 -17.50 29.43 22.68
N GLY A 30 -16.55 29.66 23.57
CA GLY A 30 -15.78 30.90 23.60
C GLY A 30 -14.97 31.06 22.31
N PRO A 31 -14.56 32.29 21.93
CA PRO A 31 -13.74 32.51 20.74
C PRO A 31 -12.34 31.93 20.95
N SER A 32 -12.13 30.68 20.53
CA SER A 32 -10.80 30.08 20.51
C SER A 32 -9.99 30.76 19.41
N THR A 33 -9.13 31.67 19.83
CA THR A 33 -8.02 32.24 19.05
C THR A 33 -6.99 31.14 18.77
N ALA A 34 -7.32 30.22 17.86
CA ALA A 34 -6.33 29.35 17.24
C ALA A 34 -5.56 30.18 16.19
N PRO A 35 -4.22 30.02 16.09
CA PRO A 35 -3.46 30.66 15.03
C PRO A 35 -3.98 30.12 13.70
N VAL A 36 -4.22 31.03 12.76
CA VAL A 36 -4.54 30.74 11.36
C VAL A 36 -3.57 29.68 10.83
N GLU A 37 -3.99 28.41 10.83
CA GLU A 37 -3.27 27.36 10.14
C GLU A 37 -3.27 27.76 8.67
N ARG A 38 -2.08 28.08 8.18
CA ARG A 38 -1.87 28.62 6.83
C ARG A 38 -2.67 27.77 5.88
N VAL A 39 -3.57 28.41 5.14
CA VAL A 39 -4.16 27.83 3.94
C VAL A 39 -3.00 27.42 3.05
N VAL A 40 -2.60 26.15 3.13
CA VAL A 40 -1.83 25.51 2.08
C VAL A 40 -2.80 25.54 0.91
N THR A 41 -2.59 26.51 0.03
CA THR A 41 -3.22 26.55 -1.28
C THR A 41 -2.99 25.18 -1.91
N ARG A 42 -4.00 24.32 -1.92
CA ARG A 42 -3.98 23.12 -2.74
C ARG A 42 -4.02 23.62 -4.19
N PRO A 43 -2.94 23.49 -4.98
CA PRO A 43 -3.07 23.77 -6.40
C PRO A 43 -4.18 22.87 -6.96
N ALA A 44 -5.00 23.41 -7.88
CA ALA A 44 -5.87 22.63 -8.76
C ALA A 44 -5.08 21.44 -9.36
N PRO A 45 -5.71 20.33 -9.80
CA PRO A 45 -5.03 19.06 -10.05
C PRO A 45 -4.06 19.17 -11.24
N ALA A 46 -2.87 19.70 -10.99
CA ALA A 46 -1.68 19.38 -11.73
C ALA A 46 -1.41 17.91 -11.43
N GLN A 47 -1.25 17.10 -12.49
CA GLN A 47 -0.87 15.70 -12.43
C GLN A 47 0.14 15.51 -11.30
N GLN A 48 -0.27 14.91 -10.17
CA GLN A 48 0.64 14.74 -9.04
C GLN A 48 1.83 13.93 -9.55
N PRO A 49 3.09 14.38 -9.33
CA PRO A 49 4.24 13.61 -9.75
C PRO A 49 4.15 12.22 -9.14
N VAL A 50 4.46 11.19 -9.95
CA VAL A 50 4.42 9.80 -9.49
C VAL A 50 5.33 9.69 -8.27
N SER A 51 4.73 9.32 -7.15
CA SER A 51 5.40 9.18 -5.86
C SER A 51 5.31 7.72 -5.44
N ILE A 52 6.45 7.14 -5.05
CA ILE A 52 6.55 5.74 -4.63
C ILE A 52 7.07 5.72 -3.20
N THR A 53 6.45 4.89 -2.38
CA THR A 53 6.88 4.62 -1.01
C THR A 53 7.23 3.15 -0.88
N SER A 54 8.39 2.84 -0.31
CA SER A 54 8.78 1.48 0.00
C SER A 54 8.46 1.13 1.46
N GLU A 55 7.84 -0.03 1.66
CA GLU A 55 7.46 -0.60 2.94
C GLU A 55 8.19 -1.93 3.13
N GLU A 56 8.83 -2.09 4.29
CA GLU A 56 9.44 -3.36 4.68
C GLU A 56 8.34 -4.39 4.97
N THR A 57 8.59 -5.63 4.54
CA THR A 57 7.70 -6.75 4.87
C THR A 57 8.40 -7.64 5.90
N PRO A 58 7.67 -8.43 6.70
CA PRO A 58 8.28 -9.40 7.61
C PRO A 58 9.13 -10.47 6.88
N ASN A 59 9.03 -10.56 5.54
CA ASN A 59 9.92 -11.37 4.72
C ASN A 59 11.14 -10.52 4.28
N PRO A 60 12.37 -10.82 4.73
CA PRO A 60 13.57 -10.06 4.37
C PRO A 60 13.92 -10.11 2.87
N ASP A 61 13.37 -11.09 2.16
CA ASP A 61 13.54 -11.24 0.71
C ASP A 61 12.49 -10.47 -0.08
N ALA A 62 11.46 -9.92 0.56
CA ALA A 62 10.39 -9.18 -0.11
C ALA A 62 10.22 -7.77 0.43
N ARG A 63 10.04 -6.81 -0.48
CA ARG A 63 9.74 -5.42 -0.16
C ARG A 63 8.52 -4.98 -0.96
N LYS A 64 7.63 -4.22 -0.32
CA LYS A 64 6.42 -3.70 -0.95
C LYS A 64 6.67 -2.25 -1.35
N PHE A 65 6.23 -1.88 -2.53
CA PHE A 65 6.31 -0.55 -3.10
C PHE A 65 4.90 -0.09 -3.41
N VAL A 66 4.49 1.05 -2.88
CA VAL A 66 3.16 1.64 -3.08
C VAL A 66 3.32 2.91 -3.87
N ALA A 67 2.61 3.01 -4.99
CA ALA A 67 2.58 4.20 -5.82
C ALA A 67 1.30 5.00 -5.54
N ASN A 68 1.35 6.32 -5.74
CA ASN A 68 0.15 7.17 -5.68
C ASN A 68 -0.82 6.95 -6.86
N VAL A 69 -0.39 6.21 -7.88
CA VAL A 69 -1.16 5.87 -9.08
C VAL A 69 -1.31 4.35 -9.23
N ARG A 70 -2.32 3.91 -9.99
CA ARG A 70 -2.48 2.49 -10.29
C ARG A 70 -1.34 1.99 -11.18
N ILE A 71 -0.63 0.98 -10.70
CA ILE A 71 0.40 0.24 -11.41
C ILE A 71 -0.24 -0.68 -12.45
N VAL A 72 -1.31 -1.36 -12.05
CA VAL A 72 -2.06 -2.30 -12.90
C VAL A 72 -3.50 -1.77 -13.09
N PRO A 73 -4.02 -1.68 -14.33
CA PRO A 73 -5.36 -1.15 -14.58
C PRO A 73 -6.47 -2.02 -14.00
N SER A 74 -6.32 -3.35 -14.05
CA SER A 74 -7.27 -4.31 -13.51
C SER A 74 -6.61 -5.65 -13.20
N GLY A 75 -7.02 -6.28 -12.09
CA GLY A 75 -6.50 -7.58 -11.66
C GLY A 75 -5.15 -7.49 -10.95
N SER A 76 -4.42 -8.60 -10.98
CA SER A 76 -3.06 -8.72 -10.44
C SER A 76 -2.14 -9.33 -11.49
N LEU A 77 -0.87 -8.93 -11.45
CA LEU A 77 0.20 -9.44 -12.29
C LEU A 77 1.22 -10.10 -11.38
N SER A 78 1.56 -11.35 -11.64
CA SER A 78 2.60 -12.05 -10.91
C SER A 78 3.55 -12.70 -11.89
N PHE A 79 4.84 -12.51 -11.67
CA PHE A 79 5.87 -13.06 -12.53
C PHE A 79 6.95 -13.67 -11.66
N SER A 80 7.21 -14.96 -11.86
CA SER A 80 8.21 -15.71 -11.08
C SER A 80 9.60 -15.72 -11.72
N ASN A 81 9.73 -15.23 -12.97
CA ASN A 81 11.00 -15.16 -13.68
C ASN A 81 10.93 -14.15 -14.84
N ARG A 82 12.11 -13.75 -15.33
CA ARG A 82 12.27 -12.82 -16.47
C ARG A 82 11.59 -13.30 -17.75
N ARG A 83 11.55 -14.62 -18.02
CA ARG A 83 10.92 -15.17 -19.24
C ARG A 83 9.40 -14.99 -19.23
N ALA A 84 8.75 -15.26 -18.09
CA ALA A 84 7.31 -15.09 -17.93
C ALA A 84 6.88 -13.62 -17.99
N ALA A 85 7.80 -12.70 -17.68
CA ALA A 85 7.58 -11.27 -17.71
C ALA A 85 7.93 -10.61 -19.05
N ALA A 86 8.53 -11.34 -20.00
CA ALA A 86 9.02 -10.79 -21.27
C ALA A 86 7.90 -10.19 -22.13
N ASP A 87 6.69 -10.75 -22.02
CA ASP A 87 5.50 -10.30 -22.76
C ASP A 87 4.84 -9.05 -22.14
N HIS A 88 5.23 -8.65 -20.93
CA HIS A 88 4.63 -7.51 -20.24
C HIS A 88 5.67 -6.38 -20.03
N PRO A 89 5.40 -5.14 -20.49
CA PRO A 89 6.40 -4.06 -20.47
C PRO A 89 6.91 -3.76 -19.05
N LEU A 90 5.99 -3.67 -18.07
CA LEU A 90 6.37 -3.46 -16.66
C LEU A 90 7.22 -4.60 -16.10
N GLY A 91 6.93 -5.84 -16.52
CA GLY A 91 7.68 -6.99 -16.03
C GLY A 91 9.09 -6.97 -16.60
N ARG A 92 9.21 -6.83 -17.92
CA ARG A 92 10.49 -6.73 -18.63
C ARG A 92 11.42 -5.71 -17.99
N GLU A 93 10.97 -4.46 -17.85
CA GLU A 93 11.78 -3.35 -17.28
C GLU A 93 12.19 -3.61 -15.82
N LEU A 94 11.29 -4.14 -14.99
CA LEU A 94 11.64 -4.45 -13.59
C LEU A 94 12.61 -5.63 -13.47
N PHE A 95 12.52 -6.62 -14.36
CA PHE A 95 13.46 -7.75 -14.39
C PHE A 95 14.80 -7.42 -15.04
N GLU A 96 14.97 -6.25 -15.65
CA GLU A 96 16.29 -5.74 -16.07
C GLU A 96 17.14 -5.34 -14.86
N ILE A 97 16.52 -5.08 -13.70
CA ILE A 97 17.23 -4.80 -12.46
C ILE A 97 17.87 -6.09 -11.94
N ASP A 98 19.20 -6.09 -11.82
CA ASP A 98 19.95 -7.22 -11.27
C ASP A 98 19.57 -7.48 -9.80
N GLY A 99 19.17 -8.72 -9.52
CA GLY A 99 18.78 -9.17 -8.19
C GLY A 99 17.27 -9.25 -7.95
N VAL A 100 16.43 -8.95 -8.94
CA VAL A 100 14.98 -9.19 -8.87
C VAL A 100 14.66 -10.65 -9.25
N LYS A 101 14.13 -11.39 -8.29
CA LYS A 101 13.75 -12.80 -8.44
C LYS A 101 12.32 -12.97 -8.92
N SER A 102 11.38 -12.27 -8.29
CA SER A 102 9.96 -12.32 -8.65
C SER A 102 9.27 -11.01 -8.32
N ILE A 103 8.20 -10.71 -9.05
CA ILE A 103 7.40 -9.50 -8.83
C ILE A 103 5.92 -9.83 -8.78
N PHE A 104 5.20 -9.07 -7.96
CA PHE A 104 3.76 -9.15 -7.83
C PHE A 104 3.18 -7.73 -7.79
N ALA A 105 2.41 -7.33 -8.79
CA ALA A 105 1.78 -6.03 -8.87
C ALA A 105 0.26 -6.18 -8.83
N THR A 106 -0.43 -5.32 -8.08
CA THR A 106 -1.90 -5.27 -8.10
C THR A 106 -2.37 -3.88 -7.68
N GLY A 107 -3.36 -3.34 -8.39
CA GLY A 107 -3.85 -1.99 -8.13
C GLY A 107 -2.72 -0.96 -8.09
N ASP A 108 -2.48 -0.38 -6.92
CA ASP A 108 -1.50 0.67 -6.60
C ASP A 108 -0.20 0.17 -5.95
N PHE A 109 -0.02 -1.13 -5.71
CA PHE A 109 1.19 -1.65 -5.07
C PHE A 109 1.88 -2.78 -5.84
N LEU A 110 3.20 -2.86 -5.64
CA LEU A 110 4.13 -3.80 -6.23
C LEU A 110 4.97 -4.42 -5.12
N THR A 111 4.92 -5.74 -4.96
CA THR A 111 5.85 -6.49 -4.13
C THR A 111 6.97 -7.03 -5.03
N VAL A 112 8.21 -6.72 -4.68
CA VAL A 112 9.40 -7.26 -5.33
C VAL A 112 10.06 -8.25 -4.37
N THR A 113 10.40 -9.42 -4.89
CA THR A 113 11.23 -10.40 -4.19
C THR A 113 12.63 -10.35 -4.78
N ARG A 114 13.64 -10.22 -3.93
CA ARG A 114 15.04 -10.23 -4.32
C ARG A 114 15.65 -11.63 -4.29
N ASP A 115 16.78 -11.81 -4.96
CA ASP A 115 17.65 -12.98 -4.78
C ASP A 115 18.51 -12.86 -3.51
N ALA A 116 18.95 -14.01 -2.98
CA ALA A 116 19.64 -14.12 -1.70
C ALA A 116 21.00 -13.37 -1.61
N GLY A 117 21.52 -12.85 -2.73
CA GLY A 117 22.76 -12.06 -2.78
C GLY A 117 22.56 -10.60 -3.20
N ALA A 118 21.33 -10.15 -3.42
CA ALA A 118 21.05 -8.80 -3.89
C ALA A 118 20.82 -7.83 -2.73
N ASP A 119 21.24 -6.58 -2.85
CA ASP A 119 21.20 -5.59 -1.76
C ASP A 119 20.00 -4.64 -1.90
N TRP A 120 19.22 -4.47 -0.82
CA TRP A 120 18.06 -3.57 -0.82
C TRP A 120 18.44 -2.09 -0.94
N ASP A 121 19.63 -1.69 -0.47
CA ASP A 121 20.13 -0.31 -0.61
C ASP A 121 20.36 0.06 -2.08
N ARG A 122 20.63 -0.92 -2.95
CA ARG A 122 20.77 -0.74 -4.40
C ARG A 122 19.47 -1.01 -5.16
N LEU A 123 18.73 -2.04 -4.75
CA LEU A 123 17.48 -2.44 -5.40
C LEU A 123 16.37 -1.40 -5.21
N THR A 124 16.22 -0.85 -4.01
CA THR A 124 15.14 0.10 -3.70
C THR A 124 15.16 1.32 -4.64
N PRO A 125 16.26 2.09 -4.74
CA PRO A 125 16.30 3.24 -5.65
C PRO A 125 16.18 2.84 -7.12
N ALA A 126 16.68 1.66 -7.53
CA ALA A 126 16.55 1.17 -8.90
C ALA A 126 15.09 0.85 -9.27
N VAL A 127 14.37 0.17 -8.37
CA VAL A 127 12.94 -0.17 -8.54
C VAL A 127 12.09 1.09 -8.54
N GLU A 128 12.34 2.02 -7.61
CA GLU A 128 11.61 3.29 -7.54
C GLU A 128 11.79 4.13 -8.80
N GLN A 129 13.02 4.25 -9.32
CA GLN A 129 13.29 4.97 -10.57
C GLN A 129 12.59 4.32 -11.77
N GLN A 130 12.70 3.00 -11.91
CA GLN A 130 12.07 2.28 -13.02
C GLN A 130 10.54 2.37 -12.97
N LEU A 131 9.95 2.15 -11.80
CA LEU A 131 8.51 2.25 -11.63
C LEU A 131 8.02 3.68 -11.88
N THR A 132 8.75 4.70 -11.42
CA THR A 132 8.42 6.12 -11.69
C THR A 132 8.44 6.40 -13.19
N ARG A 133 9.46 5.90 -13.90
CA ARG A 133 9.59 6.06 -15.35
C ARG A 133 8.41 5.43 -16.10
N ILE A 134 8.14 4.15 -15.84
CA ILE A 134 7.06 3.40 -16.51
C ILE A 134 5.70 4.07 -16.27
N LEU A 135 5.44 4.53 -15.05
CA LEU A 135 4.18 5.18 -14.70
C LEU A 135 4.09 6.61 -15.25
N GLY A 136 5.21 7.32 -15.31
CA GLY A 136 5.31 8.66 -15.92
C GLY A 136 5.05 8.63 -17.43
N GLU A 137 5.60 7.65 -18.14
CA GLU A 137 5.38 7.46 -19.59
C GLU A 137 3.92 7.10 -19.91
N ARG A 138 3.18 6.50 -18.98
CA ARG A 138 1.76 6.15 -19.15
C ARG A 138 0.80 7.30 -18.83
N ALA A 139 1.28 8.32 -18.12
CA ALA A 139 0.50 9.48 -17.71
C ALA A 139 0.62 10.68 -18.67
N ALA A 140 1.53 10.59 -19.65
CA ALA A 140 1.74 11.55 -20.73
C ALA A 140 0.89 11.22 -21.96
#